data_AF-A0A644WCG2-F1
#
_entry.id   AF-A0A644WCG2-F1
#
_cell.length_a   1.000
_cell.length_b   1.000
_cell.length_c   1.000
_cell.angle_alpha   90.00
_cell.angle_beta   90.00
_cell.angle_gamma   90.00
#
_symmetry.space_group_name_H-M   'P 1'
#
loop_
_entity.id
_entity.type
_entity.pdbx_description
1 polymer ?
#
loop_
_entity_poly.entity_id
_entity_poly.type
_entity_poly.pdbx_seq_one_letter_code
_entity_poly.pdbx_strand_id
1 'polypeptide(L)'
;MFGTINLINAAIQKGVDRNIPRCVACSRCGLGGTHYAAIDPTGRVFTCQDMSSFENEASPFYLGNIFTGIDNSRREFMVTDYDTRRCSGKDCEKCRMNRVCDGGCVANNYMKSGDTKSVSIVHCEWYQMLLEEAIRVMRLLGSEHNETFKQIWSVYNG
;
A
#
# COMPACT_ATOMS: atom_id res chain seq x y z
N MET A 1 -0.11 6.45 -11.70
CA MET A 1 -0.59 7.27 -10.57
C MET A 1 -1.93 7.95 -10.87
N PHE A 2 -2.11 8.60 -12.02
CA PHE A 2 -3.38 9.31 -12.32
C PHE A 2 -4.53 8.42 -12.85
N GLY A 3 -4.25 7.35 -13.60
CA GLY A 3 -5.31 6.39 -13.99
C GLY A 3 -6.02 5.71 -12.80
N THR A 4 -5.28 5.49 -11.72
CA THR A 4 -5.79 5.04 -10.41
C THR A 4 -6.84 6.01 -9.84
N ILE A 5 -6.58 7.31 -9.94
CA ILE A 5 -7.49 8.36 -9.44
C ILE A 5 -8.80 8.35 -10.23
N ASN A 6 -8.74 8.17 -11.56
CA ASN A 6 -9.93 8.09 -12.39
C ASN A 6 -10.80 6.85 -12.08
N LEU A 7 -10.16 5.70 -11.86
CA LEU A 7 -10.88 4.48 -11.45
C LEU A 7 -11.59 4.67 -10.11
N ILE A 8 -10.94 5.33 -9.15
CA ILE A 8 -11.53 5.65 -7.84
C ILE A 8 -12.69 6.64 -8.02
N ASN A 9 -12.49 7.73 -8.76
CA ASN A 9 -13.52 8.73 -9.00
C ASN A 9 -14.75 8.11 -9.69
N ALA A 10 -14.54 7.27 -10.70
CA ALA A 10 -15.62 6.55 -11.38
C ALA A 10 -16.36 5.59 -10.44
N ALA A 11 -15.65 4.89 -9.55
CA ALA A 11 -16.26 4.00 -8.55
C ALA A 11 -17.08 4.77 -7.51
N ILE A 12 -16.58 5.93 -7.06
CA ILE A 12 -17.30 6.85 -6.16
C ILE A 12 -18.56 7.39 -6.83
N GLN A 13 -18.46 7.88 -8.07
CA GLN A 13 -19.60 8.38 -8.85
C GLN A 13 -20.69 7.31 -9.03
N LYS A 14 -20.29 6.04 -9.18
CA LYS A 14 -21.20 4.89 -9.30
C LYS A 14 -21.68 4.34 -7.96
N GLY A 15 -21.19 4.86 -6.82
CA GLY A 15 -21.54 4.38 -5.47
C GLY A 15 -21.09 2.96 -5.15
N VAL A 16 -20.04 2.46 -5.83
CA VAL A 16 -19.56 1.06 -5.73
C VAL A 16 -18.13 0.94 -5.18
N ASP A 17 -17.49 2.06 -4.84
CA ASP A 17 -16.15 2.12 -4.25
C ASP A 17 -16.02 1.21 -3.00
N ARG A 18 -17.10 1.13 -2.21
CA ARG A 18 -17.19 0.28 -1.00
C ARG A 18 -17.68 -1.15 -1.22
N ASN A 19 -17.97 -1.58 -2.46
CA ASN A 19 -18.42 -2.94 -2.76
C ASN A 19 -17.39 -3.83 -3.51
N ILE A 20 -16.31 -3.25 -4.03
CA ILE A 20 -15.21 -4.00 -4.68
C ILE A 20 -14.40 -4.88 -3.68
N PRO A 21 -14.23 -6.20 -3.89
CA PRO A 21 -13.52 -7.08 -2.95
C PRO A 21 -12.02 -6.76 -2.80
N ARG A 22 -11.42 -6.11 -3.80
CA ARG A 22 -10.05 -5.58 -3.77
C ARG A 22 -10.05 -4.24 -4.50
N CYS A 23 -9.24 -3.29 -4.05
CA CYS A 23 -9.04 -2.07 -4.82
C CYS A 23 -8.40 -2.42 -6.17
N VAL A 24 -9.10 -2.16 -7.26
CA VAL A 24 -8.59 -2.34 -8.64
C VAL A 24 -7.43 -1.38 -8.94
N ALA A 25 -7.21 -0.40 -8.06
CA ALA A 25 -6.38 0.76 -8.28
C ALA A 25 -5.04 0.70 -7.48
N CYS A 26 -4.81 -0.32 -6.64
CA CYS A 26 -3.61 -0.43 -5.81
C CYS A 26 -2.73 -1.61 -6.26
N SER A 27 -1.64 -1.30 -6.95
CA SER A 27 -0.53 -2.25 -7.13
C SER A 27 0.08 -2.53 -5.76
N ARG A 28 -0.22 -3.69 -5.17
CA ARG A 28 0.51 -4.18 -4.00
C ARG A 28 1.93 -4.56 -4.44
N CYS A 29 2.90 -4.39 -3.55
CA CYS A 29 4.25 -4.89 -3.80
C CYS A 29 4.31 -6.43 -3.90
N GLY A 30 3.26 -7.10 -3.41
CA GLY A 30 3.11 -8.55 -3.48
C GLY A 30 4.08 -9.29 -2.57
N LEU A 31 4.36 -8.71 -1.39
CA LEU A 31 5.21 -9.22 -0.32
C LEU A 31 5.36 -10.76 -0.29
N GLY A 32 6.49 -11.29 -0.78
CA GLY A 32 6.77 -12.73 -0.83
C GLY A 32 5.94 -13.57 -1.82
N GLY A 33 4.96 -12.97 -2.49
CA GLY A 33 4.09 -13.57 -3.51
C GLY A 33 4.42 -13.19 -4.95
N THR A 34 5.22 -12.16 -5.16
CA THR A 34 5.74 -11.78 -6.48
C THR A 34 7.18 -12.28 -6.69
N HIS A 35 7.76 -11.96 -7.85
CA HIS A 35 9.13 -12.35 -8.21
C HIS A 35 10.23 -11.55 -7.49
N TYR A 36 9.91 -10.85 -6.39
CA TYR A 36 10.85 -9.99 -5.66
C TYR A 36 11.09 -10.49 -4.24
N ALA A 37 12.37 -10.51 -3.85
CA ALA A 37 12.85 -10.77 -2.50
C ALA A 37 14.11 -9.94 -2.27
N ALA A 38 14.48 -9.75 -1.01
CA ALA A 38 15.70 -9.06 -0.61
C ALA A 38 16.69 -10.05 0.01
N ILE A 39 17.98 -9.81 -0.19
CA ILE A 39 19.06 -10.62 0.35
C ILE A 39 20.00 -9.68 1.07
N ASP A 40 20.28 -9.96 2.34
CA ASP A 40 21.23 -9.16 3.10
C ASP A 40 22.69 -9.62 2.88
N PRO A 41 23.70 -8.89 3.39
CA PRO A 41 25.11 -9.24 3.19
C PRO A 41 25.53 -10.61 3.76
N THR A 42 24.74 -11.22 4.64
CA THR A 42 25.00 -12.55 5.22
C THR A 42 24.32 -13.67 4.43
N GLY A 43 23.62 -13.32 3.35
CA GLY A 43 22.89 -14.26 2.50
C GLY A 43 21.48 -14.57 3.00
N ARG A 44 20.99 -13.88 4.05
CA ARG A 44 19.63 -14.08 4.56
C ARG A 44 18.62 -13.46 3.60
N VAL A 45 17.59 -14.22 3.28
CA VAL A 45 16.56 -13.85 2.32
C VAL A 45 15.30 -13.41 3.04
N PHE A 46 14.77 -12.26 2.64
CA PHE A 46 13.56 -11.66 3.20
C PHE A 46 12.55 -11.34 2.10
N THR A 47 11.26 -11.33 2.46
CA THR A 47 10.15 -10.98 1.55
C THR A 47 10.09 -9.49 1.18
N CYS A 48 10.86 -8.63 1.86
CA CYS A 48 10.87 -7.18 1.64
C CYS A 48 12.27 -6.60 1.92
N GLN A 49 12.67 -5.59 1.12
CA GLN A 49 13.94 -4.88 1.26
C GLN A 49 14.11 -4.16 2.60
N ASP A 50 13.02 -3.59 3.14
CA ASP A 50 13.12 -2.85 4.40
C ASP A 50 13.41 -3.83 5.54
N MET A 51 12.83 -5.04 5.46
CA MET A 51 12.98 -6.05 6.49
C MET A 51 14.40 -6.61 6.53
N SER A 52 15.09 -6.75 5.40
CA SER A 52 16.50 -7.17 5.40
C SER A 52 17.44 -6.20 6.15
N SER A 53 17.00 -4.95 6.39
CA SER A 53 17.80 -3.95 7.10
C SER A 53 17.49 -3.88 8.60
N PHE A 54 16.25 -4.22 9.01
CA PHE A 54 15.75 -3.97 10.37
C PHE A 54 15.38 -5.22 11.15
N GLU A 55 15.23 -6.37 10.49
CA GLU A 55 14.72 -7.60 11.09
C GLU A 55 15.79 -8.71 11.11
N ASN A 56 15.47 -9.81 11.79
CA ASN A 56 16.32 -11.00 11.90
C ASN A 56 15.55 -12.28 11.54
N GLU A 57 16.13 -13.45 11.76
CA GLU A 57 15.59 -14.76 11.39
C GLU A 57 14.29 -15.12 12.12
N ALA A 58 14.04 -14.52 13.29
CA ALA A 58 12.79 -14.71 14.03
C ALA A 58 11.62 -13.95 13.39
N SER A 59 11.89 -13.03 12.48
CA SER A 59 10.88 -12.25 11.77
C SER A 59 10.01 -13.13 10.87
N PRO A 60 8.70 -12.84 10.73
CA PRO A 60 7.85 -13.53 9.76
C PRO A 60 8.31 -13.28 8.32
N PHE A 61 9.03 -12.18 8.08
CA PHE A 61 9.50 -11.79 6.74
C PHE A 61 10.72 -12.57 6.27
N TYR A 62 11.43 -13.26 7.16
CA TYR A 62 12.59 -14.09 6.82
C TYR A 62 12.14 -15.36 6.09
N LEU A 63 12.85 -15.75 5.04
CA LEU A 63 12.54 -16.91 4.20
C LEU A 63 13.60 -18.00 4.26
N GLY A 64 14.83 -17.70 4.70
CA GLY A 64 15.93 -18.66 4.67
C GLY A 64 17.24 -17.98 4.28
N ASN A 65 18.21 -18.74 3.80
CA ASN A 65 19.51 -18.21 3.42
C ASN A 65 19.99 -18.85 2.12
N ILE A 66 20.59 -18.06 1.22
CA ILE A 66 21.05 -18.52 -0.10
C ILE A 66 22.05 -19.70 -0.03
N PHE A 67 22.74 -19.87 1.08
CA PHE A 67 23.72 -20.94 1.27
C PHE A 67 23.11 -22.23 1.83
N THR A 68 21.98 -22.15 2.54
CA THR A 68 21.36 -23.30 3.23
C THR A 68 19.99 -23.67 2.66
N GLY A 69 19.41 -22.81 1.83
CA GLY A 69 18.12 -22.99 1.20
C GLY A 69 17.05 -22.03 1.73
N ILE A 70 15.90 -22.07 1.05
CA ILE A 70 14.72 -21.27 1.34
C ILE A 70 13.63 -22.18 1.89
N ASP A 71 13.00 -21.73 2.98
CA ASP A 71 11.81 -22.34 3.56
C ASP A 71 10.55 -21.85 2.82
N ASN A 72 10.03 -22.69 1.93
CA ASN A 72 8.82 -22.39 1.18
C ASN A 72 7.57 -22.24 2.07
N SER A 73 7.53 -22.87 3.26
CA SER A 73 6.39 -22.76 4.16
C SER A 73 6.25 -21.35 4.72
N ARG A 74 7.38 -20.69 5.03
CA ARG A 74 7.43 -19.27 5.40
C ARG A 74 6.93 -18.37 4.27
N ARG A 75 7.31 -18.67 3.02
CA ARG A 75 6.82 -17.92 1.84
C ARG A 75 5.31 -18.04 1.68
N GLU A 76 4.78 -19.26 1.73
CA GLU A 76 3.34 -19.53 1.58
C GLU A 76 2.50 -18.88 2.70
N PHE A 77 3.02 -18.90 3.93
CA PHE A 77 2.43 -18.17 5.05
C PHE A 77 2.31 -16.67 4.75
N MET A 78 3.40 -16.04 4.28
CA MET A 78 3.39 -14.62 3.95
C MET A 78 2.39 -14.27 2.83
N VAL A 79 2.33 -15.07 1.76
CA VAL A 79 1.37 -14.85 0.67
C VAL A 79 -0.07 -14.97 1.15
N THR A 80 -0.36 -16.01 1.92
CA THR A 80 -1.72 -16.31 2.39
C THR A 80 -2.19 -15.28 3.39
N ASP A 81 -1.33 -14.89 4.33
CA ASP A 81 -1.71 -13.98 5.41
C ASP A 81 -1.80 -12.52 4.93
N TYR A 82 -0.96 -12.12 3.96
CA TYR A 82 -0.79 -10.70 3.57
C TYR A 82 -1.19 -10.35 2.15
N ASP A 83 -0.77 -11.12 1.15
CA ASP A 83 -1.04 -10.68 -0.22
C ASP A 83 -2.53 -10.80 -0.56
N THR A 84 -3.24 -11.70 0.11
CA THR A 84 -4.69 -11.89 -0.06
C THR A 84 -5.54 -10.85 0.71
N ARG A 85 -5.01 -10.18 1.75
CA ARG A 85 -5.77 -9.31 2.68
C ARG A 85 -5.14 -7.93 2.84
N ARG A 86 -5.94 -6.88 3.03
CA ARG A 86 -5.39 -5.53 3.30
C ARG A 86 -5.06 -5.38 4.78
N CYS A 87 -4.06 -4.55 5.11
CA CYS A 87 -3.96 -4.04 6.49
C CYS A 87 -5.17 -3.16 6.78
N SER A 88 -5.73 -3.27 7.98
CA SER A 88 -6.92 -2.51 8.37
C SER A 88 -6.82 -2.01 9.81
N GLY A 89 -7.63 -1.01 10.14
CA GLY A 89 -7.75 -0.43 11.47
C GLY A 89 -9.21 -0.21 11.83
N LYS A 90 -9.47 0.24 13.07
CA LYS A 90 -10.82 0.31 13.66
C LYS A 90 -11.82 1.14 12.85
N ASP A 91 -11.36 2.23 12.23
CA ASP A 91 -12.25 3.19 11.53
C ASP A 91 -12.13 3.14 10.00
N CYS A 92 -11.50 2.10 9.44
CA CYS A 92 -11.28 2.00 8.00
C CYS A 92 -12.59 1.99 7.19
N GLU A 93 -13.69 1.47 7.74
CA GLU A 93 -14.98 1.42 7.03
C GLU A 93 -15.57 2.81 6.75
N LYS A 94 -15.34 3.76 7.66
CA LYS A 94 -15.83 5.14 7.58
C LYS A 94 -14.81 6.10 6.97
N CYS A 95 -13.58 5.65 6.75
CA CYS A 95 -12.47 6.47 6.26
C CYS A 95 -12.71 6.97 4.83
N ARG A 96 -12.33 8.24 4.57
CA ARG A 96 -12.36 8.88 3.24
C ARG A 96 -11.44 8.20 2.23
N MET A 97 -10.41 7.52 2.72
CA MET A 97 -9.42 6.79 1.93
C MET A 97 -9.63 5.27 1.98
N ASN A 98 -10.78 4.80 2.48
CA ASN A 98 -11.10 3.38 2.51
C ASN A 98 -10.90 2.78 1.11
N ARG A 99 -10.12 1.69 1.03
CA ARG A 99 -9.74 0.98 -0.21
C ARG A 99 -8.86 1.78 -1.17
N VAL A 100 -8.80 3.10 -1.07
CA VAL A 100 -7.84 3.92 -1.81
C VAL A 100 -6.43 3.76 -1.25
N CYS A 101 -6.25 3.83 0.07
CA CYS A 101 -4.93 3.59 0.68
C CYS A 101 -4.56 2.10 0.76
N ASP A 102 -5.57 1.21 0.70
CA ASP A 102 -5.46 -0.24 0.83
C ASP A 102 -4.59 -0.73 2.01
N GLY A 103 -4.49 0.06 3.09
CA GLY A 103 -3.70 -0.26 4.27
C GLY A 103 -2.20 0.07 4.16
N GLY A 104 -1.74 0.59 3.01
CA GLY A 104 -0.36 1.03 2.84
C GLY A 104 0.67 -0.11 2.83
N CYS A 105 1.92 0.21 3.19
CA CYS A 105 3.02 -0.75 3.23
C CYS A 105 2.93 -1.63 4.48
N VAL A 106 2.76 -2.94 4.28
CA VAL A 106 2.71 -3.96 5.36
C VAL A 106 3.98 -3.94 6.21
N ALA A 107 5.17 -3.85 5.60
CA ALA A 107 6.45 -3.83 6.31
C ALA A 107 6.55 -2.62 7.26
N ASN A 108 6.15 -1.43 6.80
CA ASN A 108 6.12 -0.23 7.63
C ASN A 108 5.11 -0.30 8.76
N ASN A 109 3.96 -0.91 8.52
CA ASN A 109 2.96 -1.15 9.55
C ASN A 109 3.49 -2.10 10.63
N TYR A 110 4.12 -3.19 10.21
CA TYR A 110 4.72 -4.17 11.11
C TYR A 110 5.82 -3.56 11.97
N MET A 111 6.77 -2.82 11.37
CA MET A 111 7.83 -2.15 12.15
C MET A 111 7.29 -1.21 13.23
N LYS A 112 6.10 -0.63 13.04
CA LYS A 112 5.48 0.31 13.99
C LYS A 112 4.57 -0.36 15.01
N SER A 113 3.98 -1.51 14.70
CA SER A 113 2.91 -2.12 15.50
C SER A 113 3.19 -3.55 15.95
N GLY A 114 4.19 -4.22 15.36
CA GLY A 114 4.41 -5.66 15.49
C GLY A 114 3.34 -6.51 14.82
N ASP A 115 2.35 -5.90 14.16
CA ASP A 115 1.25 -6.57 13.50
C ASP A 115 1.22 -6.20 12.01
N THR A 116 1.30 -7.23 11.20
CA THR A 116 1.24 -7.19 9.75
C THR A 116 -0.17 -6.99 9.20
N LYS A 117 -1.21 -7.11 10.04
CA LYS A 117 -2.63 -6.93 9.67
C LYS A 117 -3.18 -5.57 10.06
N SER A 118 -2.50 -4.87 10.95
CA SER A 118 -2.94 -3.57 11.46
C SER A 118 -2.27 -2.44 10.69
N VAL A 119 -3.06 -1.47 10.22
CA VAL A 119 -2.48 -0.23 9.69
C VAL A 119 -2.00 0.65 10.85
N SER A 120 -0.83 1.28 10.70
CA SER A 120 -0.31 2.20 11.71
C SER A 120 -1.15 3.48 11.78
N ILE A 121 -1.49 3.93 12.99
CA ILE A 121 -2.20 5.21 13.20
C ILE A 121 -1.45 6.39 12.57
N VAL A 122 -0.12 6.39 12.66
CA VAL A 122 0.72 7.44 12.05
C VAL A 122 0.54 7.48 10.53
N HIS A 123 0.40 6.32 9.89
CA HIS A 123 0.14 6.26 8.45
C HIS A 123 -1.26 6.81 8.13
N CYS A 124 -2.27 6.47 8.93
CA CYS A 124 -3.63 6.97 8.75
C CYS A 124 -3.70 8.50 8.83
N GLU A 125 -3.15 9.09 9.89
CA GLU A 125 -3.15 10.55 10.11
C GLU A 125 -2.40 11.27 8.99
N TRP A 126 -1.20 10.80 8.64
CA TRP A 126 -0.40 11.38 7.57
C TRP A 126 -1.13 11.37 6.22
N TYR A 127 -1.81 10.26 5.88
CA TYR A 127 -2.61 10.19 4.65
C TYR A 127 -3.83 11.10 4.65
N GLN A 128 -4.46 11.35 5.80
CA GLN A 128 -5.55 12.33 5.88
C GLN A 128 -5.02 13.74 5.62
N MET A 129 -3.89 14.12 6.22
CA MET A 129 -3.24 15.41 5.98
C MET A 129 -2.87 15.59 4.50
N LEU A 130 -2.29 14.56 3.87
CA LEU A 130 -1.97 14.59 2.44
C LEU A 130 -3.23 14.75 1.58
N LEU A 131 -4.33 14.10 1.93
CA LEU A 131 -5.59 14.23 1.22
C LEU A 131 -6.14 15.66 1.33
N GLU A 132 -6.09 16.26 2.52
CA GLU A 132 -6.54 17.63 2.75
C GLU A 132 -5.74 18.64 1.95
N GLU A 133 -4.41 18.53 1.97
CA GLU A 133 -3.53 19.38 1.16
C GLU A 133 -3.72 19.17 -0.33
N ALA A 134 -3.89 17.92 -0.79
CA ALA A 134 -4.20 17.64 -2.19
C ALA A 134 -5.49 18.34 -2.62
N ILE A 135 -6.56 18.24 -1.82
CA ILE A 135 -7.83 18.93 -2.11
C ILE A 135 -7.64 20.45 -2.15
N ARG A 136 -6.87 21.02 -1.22
CA ARG A 136 -6.58 22.46 -1.17
C ARG A 136 -5.86 22.92 -2.44
N VAL A 137 -4.80 22.22 -2.85
CA VAL A 137 -4.04 22.52 -4.06
C VAL A 137 -4.90 22.39 -5.31
N MET A 138 -5.70 21.33 -5.42
CA MET A 138 -6.62 21.12 -6.55
C MET A 138 -7.63 22.26 -6.68
N ARG A 139 -8.20 22.73 -5.56
CA ARG A 139 -9.15 23.86 -5.55
C ARG A 139 -8.48 25.16 -5.96
N LEU A 140 -7.31 25.46 -5.39
CA LEU A 140 -6.58 26.69 -5.66
C LEU A 140 -6.23 26.81 -7.15
N LEU A 141 -5.52 25.82 -7.68
CA LEU A 141 -5.05 25.82 -9.08
C LEU A 141 -6.22 25.74 -10.08
N GLY A 142 -7.30 25.04 -9.72
CA GLY A 142 -8.53 25.02 -10.49
C GLY A 142 -9.20 26.39 -10.57
N SER A 143 -9.26 27.13 -9.45
CA SER A 143 -9.87 28.47 -9.37
C SER A 143 -9.05 29.54 -10.09
N GLU A 144 -7.73 29.42 -10.10
CA GLU A 144 -6.82 30.30 -10.83
C GLU A 144 -6.79 30.02 -12.34
N HIS A 145 -7.58 29.04 -12.81
CA HIS A 145 -7.59 28.61 -14.19
C HIS A 145 -6.19 28.25 -14.71
N ASN A 146 -5.31 27.74 -13.84
CA ASN A 146 -3.91 27.49 -14.16
C ASN A 146 -3.79 26.53 -15.35
N GLU A 147 -3.23 27.01 -16.46
CA GLU A 147 -3.22 26.27 -17.73
C GLU A 147 -2.34 25.02 -17.68
N THR A 148 -1.20 25.05 -17.00
CA THR A 148 -0.34 23.87 -16.81
C THR A 148 -1.08 22.80 -16.01
N PHE A 149 -1.75 23.19 -14.93
CA PHE A 149 -2.56 22.30 -14.11
C PHE A 149 -3.71 21.71 -14.93
N LYS A 150 -4.44 22.52 -15.70
CA LYS A 150 -5.49 22.03 -16.61
C LYS A 150 -4.95 21.06 -17.65
N GLN A 151 -3.79 21.31 -18.23
CA GLN A 151 -3.18 20.42 -19.23
C GLN A 151 -2.77 19.07 -18.63
N ILE A 152 -2.22 19.06 -17.40
CA ILE A 152 -1.92 17.81 -16.69
C ILE A 152 -3.20 17.02 -16.45
N TRP A 153 -4.30 17.71 -16.11
CA TRP A 153 -5.58 17.05 -15.80
C TRP A 153 -6.51 16.80 -17.00
N SER A 154 -6.30 17.44 -18.14
CA SER A 154 -7.18 17.33 -19.32
C SER A 154 -7.19 15.92 -19.90
N VAL A 155 -6.07 15.21 -19.80
CA VAL A 155 -5.92 13.80 -20.20
C VAL A 155 -6.81 12.85 -19.41
N TYR A 156 -7.39 13.33 -18.30
CA TYR A 156 -8.14 12.53 -17.33
C TYR A 156 -9.64 12.88 -17.26
N ASN A 157 -10.09 13.94 -17.93
CA ASN A 157 -11.49 14.41 -17.97
C ASN A 157 -12.24 13.98 -19.26
N GLY A 158 -11.67 13.04 -20.02
CA GLY A 158 -12.28 12.45 -21.23
C GLY A 158 -13.09 11.20 -20.93
#